data_AF-D3B1X5-F1
#
_entry.id   AF-D3B1X5-F1
#
_cell.length_a   1.000
_cell.length_b   1.000
_cell.length_c   1.000
_cell.angle_alpha   90.00
_cell.angle_beta   90.00
_cell.angle_gamma   90.00
#
_symmetry.space_group_name_H-M   'P 1'
#
loop_
_entity.id
_entity.type
_entity.pdbx_description
1 polymer ?
#
loop_
_entity_poly.entity_id
_entity_poly.type
_entity_poly.pdbx_seq_one_letter_code
_entity_poly.pdbx_strand_id
1 'polypeptide(L)'
;MDAQLKQDLVDLTKAILATFTAEYTKAYTVALTAKCVKDAKKPPSPYLLSVREKPLTGDRHSGFLTKEGAVRKSLKRRYFIVRQDYSIDYYESENNLTKKKGTITLAGYKVETDPNKSILGRLTKLAEKMKMDVSAIPKPKEYPPFTIELLHEYRRIYYLTADNKEQFDEWTEVLKTCVRHAQGFKNPDAVHQKAFGVAVRNTRWSLGRWGWFGWGGSEVQVLADVISDEVEYDILNRALYKLPSAPWFIRNFLRTQMMKVIIGTVTSAVNPAWIAMDKTVTGVRPTAEGKIREEIDPIAKLQQEMLDKMKDQLISVIEPVVREQVSPHLSTILGDEVKKPLEKSFVAVVQIWNEQSAKYNGDGSDKSFTDLRKYPQYFSPMRSAHDPINELYPFLQTLYPVFDGFWASTIVYGIRGELNQISENAVYTFEKEITESSNDGAVINIDSARQSILSKLEHDAKILYRDQLHFTVRSIVKPTLMKILNPLTKPILSNLQSMIPAALKDFFDMNEMFHQILDGVLDNTTDTVLEN
;
A
#
# COMPACT_ATOMS: atom_id res chain seq x y z
N MET A 1 -3.81 -29.66 18.49
CA MET A 1 -5.13 -29.13 18.09
C MET A 1 -6.09 -30.30 18.09
N ASP A 2 -7.11 -30.24 18.93
CA ASP A 2 -8.16 -31.28 19.01
C ASP A 2 -9.01 -31.29 17.72
N ALA A 3 -9.91 -32.27 17.58
CA ALA A 3 -10.72 -32.43 16.38
C ALA A 3 -11.66 -31.23 16.15
N GLN A 4 -12.23 -30.68 17.22
CA GLN A 4 -13.13 -29.53 17.14
C GLN A 4 -12.41 -28.28 16.62
N LEU A 5 -11.25 -27.93 17.20
CA LEU A 5 -10.48 -26.76 16.75
C LEU A 5 -9.98 -26.92 15.30
N LYS A 6 -9.71 -28.15 14.85
CA LYS A 6 -9.39 -28.41 13.44
C LYS A 6 -10.60 -28.17 12.53
N GLN A 7 -11.79 -28.55 12.97
CA GLN A 7 -13.02 -28.31 12.23
C GLN A 7 -13.36 -26.81 12.18
N ASP A 8 -13.28 -26.12 13.33
CA ASP A 8 -13.47 -24.67 13.43
C ASP A 8 -12.50 -23.91 12.49
N LEU A 9 -11.23 -24.33 12.42
CA LEU A 9 -10.23 -23.79 11.49
C LEU A 9 -10.69 -23.89 10.03
N VAL A 10 -11.17 -25.07 9.62
CA VAL A 10 -11.63 -25.31 8.26
C VAL A 10 -12.87 -24.46 7.94
N ASP A 11 -13.82 -24.40 8.88
CA ASP A 11 -15.08 -23.69 8.67
C ASP A 11 -14.87 -22.17 8.63
N LEU A 12 -14.05 -21.62 9.52
CA LEU A 12 -13.68 -20.20 9.48
C LEU A 12 -12.93 -19.84 8.19
N THR A 13 -11.98 -20.68 7.77
CA THR A 13 -11.26 -20.49 6.49
C THR A 13 -12.23 -20.44 5.30
N LYS A 14 -13.19 -21.37 5.25
CA LYS A 14 -14.21 -21.41 4.18
C LYS A 14 -15.13 -20.19 4.22
N ALA A 15 -15.58 -19.78 5.39
CA ALA A 15 -16.46 -18.62 5.55
C ALA A 15 -15.77 -17.34 5.06
N ILE A 16 -14.52 -17.10 5.46
CA ILE A 16 -13.75 -15.92 5.02
C ILE A 16 -13.52 -15.95 3.50
N LEU A 17 -13.18 -17.12 2.92
CA LEU A 17 -13.02 -17.27 1.48
C LEU A 17 -14.33 -17.01 0.71
N ALA A 18 -15.47 -17.46 1.23
CA ALA A 18 -16.78 -17.22 0.62
C ALA A 18 -17.12 -15.72 0.62
N THR A 19 -16.90 -15.03 1.75
CA THR A 19 -17.07 -13.56 1.84
C THR A 19 -16.15 -12.85 0.86
N PHE A 20 -14.86 -13.20 0.85
CA PHE A 20 -13.89 -12.58 -0.06
C PHE A 20 -14.28 -12.80 -1.53
N THR A 21 -14.73 -14.01 -1.90
CA THR A 21 -15.15 -14.33 -3.27
C THR A 21 -16.29 -13.43 -3.75
N ALA A 22 -17.30 -13.21 -2.89
CA ALA A 22 -18.42 -12.34 -3.20
C ALA A 22 -17.97 -10.88 -3.35
N GLU A 23 -17.16 -10.38 -2.42
CA GLU A 23 -16.63 -9.01 -2.45
C GLU A 23 -15.74 -8.79 -3.68
N TYR A 24 -14.86 -9.74 -4.00
CA TYR A 24 -13.94 -9.66 -5.12
C TYR A 24 -14.65 -9.65 -6.47
N THR A 25 -15.62 -10.54 -6.67
CA THR A 25 -16.37 -10.61 -7.93
C THR A 25 -17.17 -9.32 -8.18
N LYS A 26 -17.79 -8.76 -7.12
CA LYS A 26 -18.49 -7.48 -7.19
C LYS A 26 -17.52 -6.33 -7.47
N ALA A 27 -16.44 -6.23 -6.69
CA ALA A 27 -15.44 -5.17 -6.83
C ALA A 27 -14.76 -5.20 -8.21
N TYR A 28 -14.59 -6.38 -8.81
CA TYR A 28 -14.05 -6.52 -10.16
C TYR A 28 -14.96 -5.89 -11.21
N THR A 29 -16.26 -6.21 -11.17
CA THR A 29 -17.24 -5.66 -12.12
C THR A 29 -17.34 -4.14 -12.00
N VAL A 30 -17.30 -3.62 -10.77
CA VAL A 30 -17.32 -2.17 -10.49
C VAL A 30 -16.04 -1.49 -10.97
N ALA A 31 -14.87 -2.06 -10.70
CA ALA A 31 -13.59 -1.53 -11.15
C ALA A 31 -13.47 -1.55 -12.68
N LEU A 32 -14.00 -2.59 -13.33
CA LEU A 32 -14.07 -2.72 -14.78
C LEU A 32 -14.98 -1.64 -15.38
N THR A 33 -16.16 -1.44 -14.80
CA THR A 33 -17.11 -0.39 -15.21
C THR A 33 -16.49 0.98 -15.09
N ALA A 34 -15.86 1.29 -13.94
CA ALA A 34 -15.20 2.57 -13.72
C ALA A 34 -14.07 2.81 -14.74
N LYS A 35 -13.31 1.77 -15.09
CA LYS A 35 -12.30 1.85 -16.16
C LYS A 35 -12.94 2.16 -17.51
N CYS A 36 -13.96 1.42 -17.93
CA CYS A 36 -14.64 1.65 -19.21
C CYS A 36 -15.25 3.05 -19.31
N VAL A 37 -15.93 3.53 -18.26
CA VAL A 37 -16.49 4.88 -18.19
C VAL A 37 -15.39 5.94 -18.30
N LYS A 38 -14.27 5.77 -17.58
CA LYS A 38 -13.11 6.67 -17.67
C LYS A 38 -12.50 6.69 -19.07
N ASP A 39 -12.29 5.52 -19.67
CA ASP A 39 -11.69 5.35 -20.99
C ASP A 39 -12.55 5.97 -22.10
N ALA A 40 -13.88 5.96 -21.94
CA ALA A 40 -14.81 6.57 -22.90
C ALA A 40 -14.93 8.09 -22.71
N LYS A 41 -15.04 8.57 -21.47
CA LYS A 41 -15.21 10.01 -21.19
C LYS A 41 -13.92 10.80 -21.36
N LYS A 42 -12.75 10.16 -21.17
CA LYS A 42 -11.41 10.79 -21.19
C LYS A 42 -11.41 12.19 -20.56
N PRO A 43 -11.83 12.33 -19.28
CA PRO A 43 -11.88 13.64 -18.65
C PRO A 43 -10.51 14.32 -18.72
N PRO A 44 -10.45 15.63 -18.96
CA PRO A 44 -9.19 16.34 -19.05
C PRO A 44 -8.41 16.19 -17.74
N SER A 45 -7.12 15.89 -17.85
CA SER A 45 -6.21 15.88 -16.70
C SER A 45 -5.98 17.32 -16.24
N PRO A 46 -6.06 17.60 -14.93
CA PRO A 46 -5.65 18.90 -14.42
C PRO A 46 -4.13 19.06 -14.42
N TYR A 47 -3.36 17.96 -14.47
CA TYR A 47 -1.89 17.98 -14.46
C TYR A 47 -1.32 18.23 -15.85
N LEU A 48 -0.26 19.04 -15.91
CA LEU A 48 0.47 19.41 -17.13
C LEU A 48 1.65 18.49 -17.41
N LEU A 49 2.21 17.85 -16.38
CA LEU A 49 3.29 16.87 -16.53
C LEU A 49 2.75 15.53 -17.07
N SER A 50 3.51 14.92 -17.97
CA SER A 50 3.21 13.62 -18.53
C SER A 50 3.56 12.50 -17.55
N VAL A 51 2.71 11.47 -17.50
CA VAL A 51 2.96 10.25 -16.72
C VAL A 51 3.60 9.20 -17.61
N ARG A 52 4.67 8.57 -17.12
CA ARG A 52 5.36 7.51 -17.86
C ARG A 52 4.50 6.25 -17.95
N GLU A 53 4.18 5.83 -19.18
CA GLU A 53 3.34 4.64 -19.40
C GLU A 53 4.07 3.32 -19.15
N LYS A 54 5.38 3.26 -19.49
CA LYS A 54 6.20 2.05 -19.35
C LYS A 54 7.26 2.25 -18.27
N PRO A 55 7.39 1.33 -17.30
CA PRO A 55 8.46 1.42 -16.31
C PRO A 55 9.85 1.49 -16.96
N LEU A 56 10.76 2.22 -16.34
CA LEU A 56 12.18 2.26 -16.74
C LEU A 56 12.79 0.85 -16.72
N THR A 57 13.81 0.61 -17.55
CA THR A 57 14.56 -0.65 -17.58
C THR A 57 15.88 -0.52 -16.81
N GLY A 58 16.21 -1.47 -15.93
CA GLY A 58 17.49 -1.53 -15.23
C GLY A 58 17.41 -2.12 -13.83
N ASP A 59 18.56 -2.48 -13.26
CA ASP A 59 18.67 -2.87 -11.85
C ASP A 59 18.79 -1.61 -10.99
N ARG A 60 18.13 -1.61 -9.82
CA ARG A 60 18.04 -0.44 -8.93
C ARG A 60 19.22 -0.30 -7.99
N HIS A 61 19.74 -1.43 -7.52
CA HIS A 61 20.86 -1.48 -6.58
C HIS A 61 21.49 -2.88 -6.60
N SER A 62 22.77 -3.00 -6.24
CA SER A 62 23.46 -4.29 -6.14
C SER A 62 24.64 -4.23 -5.19
N GLY A 63 24.97 -5.34 -4.54
CA GLY A 63 26.10 -5.41 -3.61
C GLY A 63 26.13 -6.69 -2.78
N PHE A 64 27.20 -6.87 -2.01
CA PHE A 64 27.36 -8.04 -1.15
C PHE A 64 26.69 -7.87 0.21
N LEU A 65 26.03 -8.92 0.69
CA LEU A 65 25.61 -9.08 2.08
C LEU A 65 25.86 -10.51 2.55
N THR A 66 26.02 -10.70 3.85
CA THR A 66 26.07 -12.03 4.46
C THR A 66 24.69 -12.45 4.93
N LYS A 67 24.13 -13.52 4.36
CA LYS A 67 22.78 -14.02 4.69
C LYS A 67 22.78 -15.30 5.50
N GLU A 68 21.87 -15.40 6.47
CA GLU A 68 21.62 -16.66 7.17
C GLU A 68 20.80 -17.66 6.32
N GLY A 69 21.21 -18.93 6.30
CA GLY A 69 20.48 -20.01 5.64
C GLY A 69 19.15 -20.35 6.32
N ALA A 70 18.15 -20.77 5.54
CA ALA A 70 16.81 -21.06 6.06
C ALA A 70 16.79 -22.30 6.97
N VAL A 71 17.34 -23.41 6.46
CA VAL A 71 17.33 -24.74 7.10
C VAL A 71 18.60 -24.91 7.94
N ARG A 72 19.76 -25.01 7.27
CA ARG A 72 21.06 -24.95 7.91
C ARG A 72 21.34 -23.47 8.16
N LYS A 73 21.35 -23.04 9.41
CA LYS A 73 21.58 -21.63 9.83
C LYS A 73 23.01 -21.13 9.58
N SER A 74 23.67 -21.64 8.53
CA SER A 74 24.98 -21.21 8.07
C SER A 74 24.92 -19.81 7.49
N LEU A 75 25.93 -19.00 7.78
CA LEU A 75 26.14 -17.70 7.17
C LEU A 75 26.78 -17.85 5.79
N LYS A 76 26.26 -17.13 4.79
CA LYS A 76 26.74 -17.19 3.41
C LYS A 76 26.77 -15.79 2.81
N ARG A 77 27.96 -15.35 2.38
CA ARG A 77 28.14 -14.12 1.59
C ARG A 77 27.53 -14.33 0.20
N ARG A 78 26.70 -13.39 -0.26
CA ARG A 78 25.99 -13.44 -1.53
C ARG A 78 25.97 -12.05 -2.17
N TYR A 79 25.99 -12.03 -3.49
CA TYR A 79 25.78 -10.82 -4.26
C TYR A 79 24.29 -10.65 -4.54
N PHE A 80 23.71 -9.55 -4.07
CA PHE A 80 22.29 -9.22 -4.20
C PHE A 80 22.09 -8.20 -5.31
N ILE A 81 20.99 -8.33 -6.04
CA ILE A 81 20.57 -7.39 -7.06
C ILE A 81 19.09 -7.07 -6.83
N VAL A 82 18.78 -5.79 -6.64
CA VAL A 82 17.40 -5.27 -6.60
C VAL A 82 16.98 -4.97 -8.02
N ARG A 83 15.99 -5.73 -8.50
CA ARG A 83 15.40 -5.58 -9.82
C ARG A 83 14.45 -4.39 -9.87
N GLN A 84 14.03 -4.04 -11.07
CA GLN A 84 13.12 -2.94 -11.30
C GLN A 84 11.75 -3.09 -10.59
N ASP A 85 11.26 -4.32 -10.48
CA ASP A 85 10.01 -4.70 -9.80
C ASP A 85 10.19 -4.85 -8.27
N TYR A 86 11.34 -4.42 -7.73
CA TYR A 86 11.72 -4.53 -6.32
C TYR A 86 11.85 -5.97 -5.81
N SER A 87 11.88 -6.96 -6.70
CA SER A 87 12.36 -8.30 -6.37
C SER A 87 13.87 -8.25 -6.13
N ILE A 88 14.35 -9.07 -5.21
CA ILE A 88 15.77 -9.10 -4.83
C ILE A 88 16.32 -10.48 -5.16
N ASP A 89 17.04 -10.58 -6.27
CA ASP A 89 17.76 -11.78 -6.65
C ASP A 89 19.09 -11.84 -5.90
N TYR A 90 19.54 -13.05 -5.57
CA TYR A 90 20.87 -13.24 -5.00
C TYR A 90 21.65 -14.40 -5.62
N TYR A 91 22.95 -14.17 -5.76
CA TYR A 91 23.91 -14.99 -6.49
C TYR A 91 25.08 -15.38 -5.60
N GLU A 92 25.86 -16.36 -6.06
CA GLU A 92 27.08 -16.76 -5.36
C GLU A 92 28.15 -15.66 -5.37
N SER A 93 28.31 -15.00 -6.52
CA SER A 93 29.24 -13.90 -6.75
C SER A 93 28.71 -12.97 -7.86
N GLU A 94 29.30 -11.79 -7.99
CA GLU A 94 29.01 -10.82 -9.06
C GLU A 94 29.45 -11.31 -10.46
N ASN A 95 30.43 -12.21 -10.52
CA ASN A 95 30.98 -12.75 -11.77
C ASN A 95 30.10 -13.85 -12.39
N ASN A 96 29.09 -14.35 -11.68
CA ASN A 96 28.19 -15.41 -12.17
C ASN A 96 26.72 -15.09 -11.88
N LEU A 97 26.16 -14.23 -12.73
CA LEU A 97 24.76 -13.77 -12.65
C LEU A 97 23.77 -14.64 -13.44
N THR A 98 24.23 -15.75 -14.04
CA THR A 98 23.35 -16.63 -14.84
C THR A 98 22.54 -17.58 -13.96
N LYS A 99 23.07 -17.99 -12.79
CA LYS A 99 22.43 -18.94 -11.88
C LYS A 99 22.05 -18.31 -10.55
N LYS A 100 20.80 -17.85 -10.44
CA LYS A 100 20.24 -17.34 -9.18
C LYS A 100 20.21 -18.42 -8.10
N LYS A 101 20.58 -18.06 -6.87
CA LYS A 101 20.44 -18.91 -5.67
C LYS A 101 19.09 -18.72 -4.97
N GLY A 102 18.37 -17.66 -5.31
CA GLY A 102 16.99 -17.41 -4.90
C GLY A 102 16.58 -15.97 -5.15
N THR A 103 15.31 -15.70 -4.87
CA THR A 103 14.68 -14.39 -5.00
C THR A 103 13.94 -14.08 -3.70
N ILE A 104 13.99 -12.84 -3.25
CA ILE A 104 13.26 -12.32 -2.10
C ILE A 104 12.28 -11.26 -2.61
N THR A 105 11.02 -11.35 -2.18
CA THR A 105 10.02 -10.31 -2.41
C THR A 105 9.60 -9.77 -1.05
N LEU A 106 9.76 -8.46 -0.84
CA LEU A 106 9.52 -7.82 0.45
C LEU A 106 8.13 -7.21 0.61
N ALA A 107 7.22 -7.55 -0.29
CA ALA A 107 5.82 -7.18 -0.17
C ALA A 107 5.23 -7.73 1.14
N GLY A 108 4.75 -6.85 2.02
CA GLY A 108 4.22 -7.17 3.34
C GLY A 108 5.27 -7.39 4.45
N TYR A 109 6.56 -7.21 4.16
CA TYR A 109 7.63 -7.33 5.16
C TYR A 109 7.84 -6.03 5.96
N LYS A 110 8.57 -6.12 7.06
CA LYS A 110 9.13 -5.00 7.82
C LYS A 110 10.66 -5.09 7.80
N VAL A 111 11.33 -3.94 7.88
CA VAL A 111 12.79 -3.85 8.01
C VAL A 111 13.12 -3.41 9.42
N GLU A 112 13.74 -4.31 10.19
CA GLU A 112 14.16 -4.07 11.56
C GLU A 112 15.69 -3.96 11.61
N THR A 113 16.20 -2.83 12.07
CA THR A 113 17.65 -2.53 12.12
C THR A 113 18.33 -3.05 13.38
N ASP A 114 17.55 -3.53 14.35
CA ASP A 114 18.03 -4.20 15.56
C ASP A 114 17.23 -5.50 15.78
N PRO A 115 17.70 -6.62 15.20
CA PRO A 115 17.06 -7.92 15.35
C PRO A 115 16.97 -8.38 16.81
N ASN A 116 17.95 -8.02 17.64
CA ASN A 116 17.99 -8.45 19.05
C ASN A 116 16.85 -7.79 19.82
N LYS A 117 16.68 -6.47 19.67
CA LYS A 117 15.54 -5.73 20.24
C LYS A 117 14.21 -6.20 19.66
N SER A 118 14.14 -6.42 18.35
CA SER A 118 12.93 -6.88 17.66
C SER A 118 12.46 -8.26 18.16
N ILE A 119 13.37 -9.23 18.27
CA ILE A 119 13.09 -10.57 18.80
C ILE A 119 12.63 -10.50 20.26
N LEU A 120 13.32 -9.75 21.11
CA LEU A 120 12.94 -9.57 22.51
C LEU A 120 11.54 -8.95 22.64
N GLY A 121 11.23 -7.94 21.82
CA GLY A 121 9.91 -7.32 21.78
C GLY A 121 8.81 -8.32 21.40
N ARG A 122 9.03 -9.16 20.38
CA ARG A 122 8.07 -10.20 19.98
C ARG A 122 7.88 -11.27 21.06
N LEU A 123 8.97 -11.70 21.71
CA LEU A 123 8.92 -12.68 22.81
C LEU A 123 8.17 -12.12 24.02
N THR A 124 8.38 -10.85 24.36
CA THR A 124 7.70 -10.16 25.46
C THR A 124 6.19 -10.11 25.21
N LYS A 125 5.77 -9.63 24.04
CA LYS A 125 4.34 -9.59 23.64
C LYS A 125 3.71 -10.99 23.66
N LEU A 126 4.45 -12.01 23.24
CA LEU A 126 3.97 -13.39 23.28
C LEU A 126 3.81 -13.90 24.72
N ALA A 127 4.73 -13.56 25.62
CA ALA A 127 4.65 -13.90 27.04
C ALA A 127 3.40 -13.28 27.69
N GLU A 128 3.19 -11.98 27.46
CA GLU A 128 2.02 -11.24 27.94
C GLU A 128 0.71 -11.89 27.45
N LYS A 129 0.64 -12.18 26.15
CA LYS A 129 -0.51 -12.85 25.53
C LYS A 129 -0.80 -14.22 26.15
N MET A 130 0.25 -14.95 26.53
CA MET A 130 0.16 -16.24 27.21
C MET A 130 0.04 -16.14 28.73
N LYS A 131 0.01 -14.93 29.31
CA LYS A 131 0.04 -14.68 30.76
C LYS A 131 1.20 -15.39 31.45
N MET A 132 2.40 -15.27 30.88
CA MET A 132 3.64 -15.86 31.39
C MET A 132 4.64 -14.79 31.79
N ASP A 133 5.46 -15.09 32.79
CA ASP A 133 6.62 -14.25 33.12
C ASP A 133 7.65 -14.31 31.98
N VAL A 134 8.10 -13.14 31.53
CA VAL A 134 9.14 -12.97 30.51
C VAL A 134 10.47 -13.58 30.96
N SER A 135 10.73 -13.62 32.28
CA SER A 135 11.93 -14.25 32.86
C SER A 135 12.01 -15.76 32.58
N ALA A 136 10.86 -16.40 32.32
CA ALA A 136 10.78 -17.82 32.00
C ALA A 136 11.12 -18.14 30.53
N ILE A 137 11.41 -17.13 29.71
CA ILE A 137 11.76 -17.29 28.29
C ILE A 137 13.27 -17.49 28.17
N PRO A 138 13.74 -18.57 27.50
CA PRO A 138 15.15 -18.77 27.24
C PRO A 138 15.75 -17.58 26.48
N LYS A 139 17.00 -17.24 26.81
CA LYS A 139 17.72 -16.16 26.12
C LYS A 139 17.74 -16.42 24.61
N PRO A 140 17.21 -15.50 23.78
CA PRO A 140 17.19 -15.71 22.34
C PRO A 140 18.61 -15.66 21.77
N LYS A 141 18.75 -16.18 20.54
CA LYS A 141 19.96 -16.00 19.75
C LYS A 141 20.25 -14.52 19.58
N GLU A 142 21.50 -14.13 19.81
CA GLU A 142 22.01 -12.80 19.49
C GLU A 142 22.56 -12.74 18.07
N TYR A 143 22.30 -11.63 17.39
CA TYR A 143 22.81 -11.30 16.07
C TYR A 143 23.92 -10.25 16.16
N PRO A 144 24.94 -10.32 15.30
CA PRO A 144 26.05 -9.38 15.30
C PRO A 144 25.58 -7.97 14.90
N PRO A 145 26.40 -6.92 15.17
CA PRO A 145 26.16 -5.58 14.67
C PRO A 145 25.91 -5.57 13.16
N PHE A 146 25.19 -4.54 12.68
CA PHE A 146 24.89 -4.35 11.27
C PHE A 146 24.06 -5.48 10.63
N THR A 147 23.30 -6.22 11.45
CA THR A 147 22.34 -7.21 10.96
C THR A 147 20.97 -6.55 10.79
N ILE A 148 20.42 -6.70 9.60
CA ILE A 148 19.06 -6.28 9.23
C ILE A 148 18.16 -7.52 9.28
N GLU A 149 17.05 -7.40 10.01
CA GLU A 149 15.97 -8.40 10.01
C GLU A 149 14.87 -7.98 9.04
N LEU A 150 14.56 -8.86 8.09
CA LEU A 150 13.40 -8.73 7.21
C LEU A 150 12.29 -9.61 7.79
N LEU A 151 11.38 -8.98 8.50
CA LEU A 151 10.36 -9.61 9.33
C LEU A 151 9.03 -9.72 8.60
N HIS A 152 8.38 -10.88 8.72
CA HIS A 152 6.97 -11.09 8.38
C HIS A 152 6.38 -12.10 9.37
N GLU A 153 5.13 -11.93 9.78
CA GLU A 153 4.51 -12.74 10.83
C GLU A 153 4.35 -14.23 10.43
N TYR A 154 3.90 -14.48 9.20
CA TYR A 154 3.63 -15.84 8.69
C TYR A 154 4.61 -16.38 7.65
N ARG A 155 5.60 -15.58 7.23
CA ARG A 155 6.54 -15.94 6.16
C ARG A 155 7.94 -16.04 6.71
N ARG A 156 8.87 -16.48 5.87
CA ARG A 156 10.27 -16.62 6.26
C ARG A 156 10.84 -15.27 6.70
N ILE A 157 11.44 -15.23 7.88
CA ILE A 157 12.30 -14.12 8.33
C ILE A 157 13.68 -14.28 7.70
N TYR A 158 14.25 -13.18 7.20
CA TYR A 158 15.62 -13.13 6.69
C TYR A 158 16.49 -12.30 7.62
N TYR A 159 17.72 -12.76 7.85
CA TYR A 159 18.76 -12.00 8.54
C TYR A 159 19.91 -11.76 7.56
N LEU A 160 20.19 -10.49 7.31
CA LEU A 160 21.22 -10.02 6.39
C LEU A 160 22.20 -9.13 7.16
N THR A 161 23.48 -9.49 7.17
CA THR A 161 24.54 -8.74 7.86
C THR A 161 25.40 -8.02 6.83
N ALA A 162 25.51 -6.69 6.98
CA ALA A 162 26.42 -5.86 6.21
C ALA A 162 27.86 -5.93 6.78
N ASP A 163 28.85 -5.68 5.93
CA ASP A 163 30.27 -5.74 6.29
C ASP A 163 30.70 -4.54 7.16
N ASN A 164 30.04 -3.37 7.03
CA ASN A 164 30.31 -2.14 7.78
C ASN A 164 29.06 -1.24 7.94
N LYS A 165 29.21 -0.10 8.63
CA LYS A 165 28.11 0.84 8.94
C LYS A 165 27.56 1.53 7.69
N GLU A 166 28.43 1.91 6.78
CA GLU A 166 28.06 2.62 5.55
C GLU A 166 27.18 1.73 4.67
N GLN A 167 27.63 0.48 4.45
CA GLN A 167 26.87 -0.52 3.73
C GLN A 167 25.56 -0.87 4.46
N PHE A 168 25.56 -0.92 5.79
CA PHE A 168 24.35 -1.17 6.58
C PHE A 168 23.30 -0.08 6.37
N ASP A 169 23.70 1.19 6.42
CA ASP A 169 22.79 2.32 6.22
C ASP A 169 22.22 2.33 4.80
N GLU A 170 23.07 2.10 3.80
CA GLU A 170 22.66 2.02 2.40
C GLU A 170 21.64 0.90 2.17
N TRP A 171 21.98 -0.34 2.56
CA TRP A 171 21.08 -1.47 2.37
C TRP A 171 19.79 -1.35 3.16
N THR A 172 19.83 -0.74 4.34
CA THR A 172 18.62 -0.49 5.13
C THR A 172 17.62 0.35 4.35
N GLU A 173 18.07 1.44 3.73
CA GLU A 173 17.19 2.32 2.94
C GLU A 173 16.73 1.65 1.64
N VAL A 174 17.61 0.88 0.98
CA VAL A 174 17.25 0.08 -0.20
C VAL A 174 16.16 -0.94 0.15
N LEU A 175 16.30 -1.66 1.27
CA LEU A 175 15.35 -2.69 1.70
C LEU A 175 14.02 -2.10 2.16
N LYS A 176 14.03 -0.94 2.84
CA LYS A 176 12.80 -0.19 3.17
C LYS A 176 12.06 0.25 1.92
N THR A 177 12.80 0.69 0.90
CA THR A 177 12.24 1.04 -0.41
C THR A 177 11.62 -0.20 -1.07
N CYS A 178 12.32 -1.34 -1.04
CA CYS A 178 11.78 -2.61 -1.56
C CYS A 178 10.49 -3.04 -0.85
N VAL A 179 10.42 -2.94 0.48
CA VAL A 179 9.19 -3.23 1.25
C VAL A 179 8.01 -2.37 0.79
N ARG A 180 8.24 -1.09 0.53
CA ARG A 180 7.18 -0.15 0.12
C ARG A 180 6.63 -0.47 -1.26
N HIS A 181 7.51 -0.73 -2.22
CA HIS A 181 7.13 -0.76 -3.63
C HIS A 181 6.92 -2.16 -4.18
N ALA A 182 7.41 -3.20 -3.49
CA ALA A 182 7.08 -4.57 -3.85
C ALA A 182 5.58 -4.81 -3.60
N GLN A 183 4.79 -4.93 -4.66
CA GLN A 183 3.38 -5.31 -4.52
C GLN A 183 3.22 -6.84 -4.46
N GLY A 184 4.01 -7.57 -5.25
CA GLY A 184 4.05 -9.03 -5.23
C GLY A 184 2.87 -9.73 -5.90
N PHE A 185 1.85 -9.00 -6.35
CA PHE A 185 0.75 -9.54 -7.15
C PHE A 185 1.27 -10.19 -8.42
N LYS A 186 0.69 -11.35 -8.76
CA LYS A 186 1.02 -12.06 -9.99
C LYS A 186 0.24 -11.52 -11.19
N ASN A 187 -0.94 -10.96 -10.95
CA ASN A 187 -1.76 -10.34 -11.99
C ASN A 187 -1.46 -8.83 -12.09
N PRO A 188 -0.91 -8.34 -13.22
CA PRO A 188 -0.56 -6.93 -13.41
C PRO A 188 -1.76 -6.05 -13.80
N ASP A 189 -2.94 -6.61 -14.04
CA ASP A 189 -4.10 -5.82 -14.46
C ASP A 189 -4.61 -4.88 -13.35
N ALA A 190 -4.69 -3.59 -13.66
CA ALA A 190 -5.10 -2.57 -12.70
C ALA A 190 -6.54 -2.78 -12.18
N VAL A 191 -7.44 -3.36 -13.00
CA VAL A 191 -8.80 -3.71 -12.55
C VAL A 191 -8.74 -4.81 -11.48
N HIS A 192 -7.97 -5.87 -11.74
CA HIS A 192 -7.69 -6.93 -10.76
C HIS A 192 -7.14 -6.38 -9.45
N GLN A 193 -6.07 -5.58 -9.50
CA GLN A 193 -5.40 -5.09 -8.30
C GLN A 193 -6.30 -4.19 -7.46
N LYS A 194 -7.05 -3.29 -8.11
CA LYS A 194 -8.04 -2.41 -7.44
C LYS A 194 -9.14 -3.24 -6.77
N ALA A 195 -9.72 -4.19 -7.50
CA ALA A 195 -10.79 -5.05 -6.99
C ALA A 195 -10.32 -5.91 -5.81
N PHE A 196 -9.11 -6.45 -5.89
CA PHE A 196 -8.53 -7.27 -4.82
C PHE A 196 -8.35 -6.46 -3.52
N GLY A 197 -7.80 -5.25 -3.60
CA GLY A 197 -7.63 -4.38 -2.44
C GLY A 197 -8.96 -4.01 -1.77
N VAL A 198 -9.99 -3.70 -2.57
CA VAL A 198 -11.37 -3.46 -2.08
C VAL A 198 -11.91 -4.70 -1.37
N ALA A 199 -11.75 -5.88 -1.96
CA ALA A 199 -12.24 -7.13 -1.39
C ALA A 199 -11.54 -7.49 -0.07
N VAL A 200 -10.22 -7.28 0.03
CA VAL A 200 -9.47 -7.45 1.29
C VAL A 200 -10.04 -6.54 2.39
N ARG A 201 -10.22 -5.25 2.08
CA ARG A 201 -10.76 -4.27 3.02
C ARG A 201 -12.16 -4.66 3.49
N ASN A 202 -13.08 -4.92 2.56
CA ASN A 202 -14.48 -5.21 2.87
C ASN A 202 -14.62 -6.54 3.64
N THR A 203 -13.83 -7.55 3.28
CA THR A 203 -13.78 -8.83 4.02
C THR A 203 -13.35 -8.60 5.46
N ARG A 204 -12.26 -7.86 5.70
CA ARG A 204 -11.82 -7.53 7.07
C ARG A 204 -12.85 -6.74 7.85
N TRP A 205 -13.51 -5.76 7.22
CA TRP A 205 -14.55 -4.97 7.87
C TRP A 205 -15.79 -5.81 8.24
N SER A 206 -16.15 -6.81 7.42
CA SER A 206 -17.22 -7.77 7.75
C SER A 206 -16.92 -8.59 9.01
N LEU A 207 -15.62 -8.77 9.33
CA LEU A 207 -15.13 -9.44 10.54
C LEU A 207 -14.93 -8.48 11.71
N GLY A 208 -15.33 -7.21 11.58
CA GLY A 208 -15.17 -6.18 12.60
C GLY A 208 -13.73 -5.64 12.72
N ARG A 209 -12.83 -5.94 11.77
CA ARG A 209 -11.46 -5.43 11.73
C ARG A 209 -11.38 -4.10 10.99
N TRP A 210 -11.80 -3.04 11.68
CA TRP A 210 -11.76 -1.68 11.16
C TRP A 210 -10.34 -1.13 11.05
N GLY A 211 -10.19 -0.07 10.24
CA GLY A 211 -8.91 0.61 10.03
C GLY A 211 -8.04 -0.02 8.95
N TRP A 212 -6.87 0.59 8.77
CA TRP A 212 -5.88 0.17 7.77
C TRP A 212 -5.26 -1.19 8.10
N PHE A 213 -4.82 -1.89 7.06
CA PHE A 213 -4.14 -3.17 7.16
C PHE A 213 -2.88 -3.14 6.30
N GLY A 214 -1.75 -3.52 6.88
CA GLY A 214 -0.54 -3.73 6.13
C GLY A 214 -0.60 -5.08 5.45
N TRP A 215 -0.82 -5.08 4.14
CA TRP A 215 -0.76 -6.29 3.32
C TRP A 215 0.18 -6.08 2.14
N GLY A 216 0.72 -7.19 1.65
CA GLY A 216 1.55 -7.22 0.45
C GLY A 216 2.03 -8.63 0.16
N GLY A 217 2.23 -8.96 -1.10
CA GLY A 217 2.56 -10.31 -1.57
C GLY A 217 1.67 -10.69 -2.74
N SER A 218 1.84 -11.91 -3.23
CA SER A 218 0.88 -12.45 -4.19
C SER A 218 -0.51 -12.57 -3.57
N GLU A 219 -1.52 -12.63 -4.41
CA GLU A 219 -2.93 -12.69 -4.08
C GLU A 219 -3.21 -13.83 -3.08
N VAL A 220 -2.62 -14.99 -3.33
CA VAL A 220 -2.65 -16.15 -2.43
C VAL A 220 -2.04 -15.84 -1.07
N GLN A 221 -0.89 -15.16 -1.04
CA GLN A 221 -0.21 -14.88 0.22
C GLN A 221 -0.99 -13.86 1.05
N VAL A 222 -1.52 -12.81 0.42
CA VAL A 222 -2.35 -11.82 1.12
C VAL A 222 -3.62 -12.45 1.67
N LEU A 223 -4.31 -13.29 0.89
CA LEU A 223 -5.48 -14.03 1.36
C LEU A 223 -5.13 -14.97 2.52
N ALA A 224 -4.00 -15.68 2.41
CA ALA A 224 -3.54 -16.54 3.47
C ALA A 224 -3.21 -15.77 4.75
N ASP A 225 -2.64 -14.57 4.65
CA ASP A 225 -2.33 -13.73 5.80
C ASP A 225 -3.61 -13.21 6.48
N VAL A 226 -4.60 -12.72 5.71
CA VAL A 226 -5.90 -12.28 6.25
C VAL A 226 -6.59 -13.39 7.02
N ILE A 227 -6.61 -14.61 6.47
CA ILE A 227 -7.22 -15.76 7.13
C ILE A 227 -6.38 -16.20 8.33
N SER A 228 -5.05 -16.18 8.21
CA SER A 228 -4.15 -16.59 9.31
C SER A 228 -4.24 -15.64 10.50
N ASP A 229 -4.39 -14.34 10.28
CA ASP A 229 -4.63 -13.34 11.35
C ASP A 229 -5.88 -13.66 12.16
N GLU A 230 -6.98 -13.97 11.49
CA GLU A 230 -8.26 -14.27 12.15
C GLU A 230 -8.24 -15.62 12.86
N VAL A 231 -7.63 -16.62 12.24
CA VAL A 231 -7.45 -17.94 12.84
C VAL A 231 -6.50 -17.88 14.04
N GLU A 232 -5.41 -17.12 13.97
CA GLU A 232 -4.53 -16.91 15.12
C GLU A 232 -5.26 -16.16 16.24
N TYR A 233 -6.08 -15.17 15.89
CA TYR A 233 -6.86 -14.41 16.86
C TYR A 233 -7.90 -15.27 17.61
N ASP A 234 -8.65 -16.13 16.90
CA ASP A 234 -9.68 -16.96 17.53
C ASP A 234 -9.13 -18.34 17.96
N ILE A 235 -8.77 -19.18 16.99
CA ILE A 235 -8.48 -20.61 17.19
C ILE A 235 -7.24 -20.81 18.05
N LEU A 236 -6.14 -20.13 17.71
CA LEU A 236 -4.88 -20.32 18.42
C LEU A 236 -4.98 -19.84 19.87
N ASN A 237 -5.65 -18.71 20.09
CA ASN A 237 -5.84 -18.17 21.44
C ASN A 237 -6.68 -19.11 22.30
N ARG A 238 -7.82 -19.62 21.79
CA ARG A 238 -8.63 -20.63 22.50
C ARG A 238 -7.82 -21.87 22.87
N ALA A 239 -6.94 -22.34 21.98
CA ALA A 239 -6.10 -23.50 22.24
C ALA A 239 -5.03 -23.23 23.31
N LEU A 240 -4.39 -22.07 23.27
CA LEU A 240 -3.35 -21.71 24.23
C LEU A 240 -3.91 -21.42 25.63
N TYR A 241 -5.12 -20.87 25.74
CA TYR A 241 -5.77 -20.62 27.03
C TYR A 241 -6.14 -21.89 27.79
N LYS A 242 -6.27 -23.04 27.13
CA LYS A 242 -6.48 -24.34 27.78
C LYS A 242 -5.23 -24.87 28.51
N LEU A 243 -4.09 -24.17 28.44
CA LEU A 243 -2.80 -24.59 29.02
C LEU A 243 -2.21 -23.58 30.03
N PRO A 244 -2.96 -23.13 31.06
CA PRO A 244 -2.57 -22.00 31.90
C PRO A 244 -1.33 -22.26 32.77
N SER A 245 -0.95 -23.52 33.01
CA SER A 245 0.19 -23.90 33.86
C SER A 245 1.35 -24.56 33.09
N ALA A 246 1.27 -24.67 31.76
CA ALA A 246 2.33 -25.30 30.98
C ALA A 246 3.59 -24.40 30.89
N PRO A 247 4.82 -24.95 31.00
CA PRO A 247 6.06 -24.20 30.79
C PRO A 247 6.18 -23.61 29.38
N TRP A 248 7.03 -22.57 29.23
CA TRP A 248 7.21 -21.84 27.97
C TRP A 248 7.55 -22.77 26.80
N PHE A 249 8.48 -23.70 27.00
CA PHE A 249 8.95 -24.58 25.93
C PHE A 249 7.82 -25.46 25.37
N ILE A 250 6.89 -25.92 26.21
CA ILE A 250 5.74 -26.71 25.78
C ILE A 250 4.77 -25.83 25.00
N ARG A 251 4.41 -24.65 25.52
CA ARG A 251 3.48 -23.74 24.83
C ARG A 251 4.03 -23.25 23.50
N ASN A 252 5.31 -22.89 23.46
CA ASN A 252 5.97 -22.44 22.25
C ASN A 252 6.09 -23.57 21.21
N PHE A 253 6.39 -24.79 21.64
CA PHE A 253 6.38 -25.96 20.78
C PHE A 253 4.98 -26.21 20.19
N LEU A 254 3.95 -26.25 21.04
CA LEU A 254 2.57 -26.47 20.61
C LEU A 254 2.08 -25.36 19.68
N ARG A 255 2.35 -24.09 20.01
CA ARG A 255 2.08 -22.93 19.14
C ARG A 255 2.73 -23.14 17.77
N THR A 256 4.01 -23.49 17.74
CA THR A 256 4.75 -23.71 16.50
C THR A 256 4.13 -24.83 15.65
N GLN A 257 3.73 -25.94 16.27
CA GLN A 257 3.07 -27.03 15.54
C GLN A 257 1.67 -26.62 15.06
N MET A 258 0.91 -25.88 15.87
CA MET A 258 -0.41 -25.38 15.49
C MET A 258 -0.33 -24.39 14.33
N MET A 259 0.62 -23.47 14.35
CA MET A 259 0.84 -22.54 13.24
C MET A 259 1.19 -23.27 11.94
N LYS A 260 1.96 -24.35 11.98
CA LYS A 260 2.21 -25.19 10.79
C LYS A 260 0.92 -25.80 10.24
N VAL A 261 0.03 -26.29 11.10
CA VAL A 261 -1.26 -26.84 10.69
C VAL A 261 -2.16 -25.74 10.12
N ILE A 262 -2.20 -24.57 10.75
CA ILE A 262 -2.95 -23.40 10.28
C ILE A 262 -2.47 -23.00 8.88
N ILE A 263 -1.19 -22.70 8.73
CA ILE A 263 -0.59 -22.26 7.46
C ILE A 263 -0.83 -23.31 6.37
N GLY A 264 -0.62 -24.60 6.66
CA GLY A 264 -0.86 -25.68 5.70
C GLY A 264 -2.32 -25.79 5.27
N THR A 265 -3.26 -25.69 6.21
CA THR A 265 -4.71 -25.77 5.94
C THR A 265 -5.17 -24.56 5.13
N VAL A 266 -4.80 -23.35 5.56
CA VAL A 266 -5.15 -22.09 4.88
C VAL A 266 -4.57 -22.07 3.47
N THR A 267 -3.29 -22.37 3.29
CA THR A 267 -2.65 -22.38 1.96
C THR A 267 -3.30 -23.39 1.00
N SER A 268 -3.69 -24.57 1.52
CA SER A 268 -4.36 -25.60 0.72
C SER A 268 -5.77 -25.20 0.29
N ALA A 269 -6.45 -24.37 1.07
CA ALA A 269 -7.77 -23.84 0.73
C ALA A 269 -7.70 -22.62 -0.20
N VAL A 270 -6.77 -21.69 0.07
CA VAL A 270 -6.66 -20.40 -0.65
C VAL A 270 -6.23 -20.59 -2.10
N ASN A 271 -5.23 -21.43 -2.37
CA ASN A 271 -4.70 -21.62 -3.74
C ASN A 271 -5.78 -22.00 -4.78
N PRO A 272 -6.55 -23.09 -4.59
CA PRO A 272 -7.59 -23.46 -5.55
C PRO A 272 -8.73 -22.44 -5.60
N ALA A 273 -9.08 -21.83 -4.46
CA ALA A 273 -10.11 -20.79 -4.42
C ALA A 273 -9.71 -19.56 -5.26
N TRP A 274 -8.45 -19.10 -5.14
CA TRP A 274 -7.93 -17.99 -5.94
C TRP A 274 -7.90 -18.31 -7.43
N ILE A 275 -7.42 -19.50 -7.81
CA ILE A 275 -7.42 -19.93 -9.23
C ILE A 275 -8.85 -19.93 -9.80
N ALA A 276 -9.85 -20.40 -9.04
CA ALA A 276 -11.23 -20.39 -9.46
C ALA A 276 -11.80 -18.96 -9.60
N MET A 277 -11.51 -18.08 -8.64
CA MET A 277 -11.92 -16.67 -8.68
C MET A 277 -11.32 -15.93 -9.88
N ASP A 278 -10.00 -16.05 -10.08
CA ASP A 278 -9.26 -15.42 -11.18
C ASP A 278 -9.77 -15.89 -12.55
N LYS A 279 -10.00 -17.19 -12.70
CA LYS A 279 -10.60 -17.76 -13.91
C LYS A 279 -12.02 -17.24 -14.15
N THR A 280 -12.83 -17.10 -13.09
CA THR A 280 -14.21 -16.63 -13.20
C THR A 280 -14.25 -15.19 -13.71
N VAL A 281 -13.54 -14.27 -13.06
CA VAL A 281 -13.56 -12.86 -13.47
C VAL A 281 -12.93 -12.65 -14.85
N THR A 282 -11.86 -13.38 -15.16
CA THR A 282 -11.21 -13.33 -16.48
C THR A 282 -12.14 -13.85 -17.58
N GLY A 283 -12.89 -14.93 -17.32
CA GLY A 283 -13.84 -15.49 -18.29
C GLY A 283 -15.05 -14.59 -18.56
N VAL A 284 -15.54 -13.87 -17.54
CA VAL A 284 -16.69 -12.96 -17.67
C VAL A 284 -16.31 -11.63 -18.32
N ARG A 285 -15.05 -11.19 -18.17
CA ARG A 285 -14.59 -9.85 -18.60
C ARG A 285 -14.97 -9.48 -20.04
N PRO A 286 -14.73 -10.30 -21.09
CA PRO A 286 -15.03 -9.87 -22.46
C PRO A 286 -16.52 -9.57 -22.68
N THR A 287 -17.39 -10.37 -22.06
CA THR A 287 -18.85 -10.17 -22.15
C THR A 287 -19.27 -8.94 -21.33
N ALA A 288 -18.67 -8.74 -20.16
CA ALA A 288 -18.95 -7.56 -19.32
C ALA A 288 -18.50 -6.26 -20.02
N GLU A 289 -17.29 -6.22 -20.60
CA GLU A 289 -16.79 -5.04 -21.33
C GLU A 289 -17.67 -4.69 -22.54
N GLY A 290 -18.14 -5.70 -23.30
CA GLY A 290 -19.09 -5.47 -24.40
C GLY A 290 -20.37 -4.81 -23.93
N LYS A 291 -21.02 -5.38 -22.91
CA LYS A 291 -22.24 -4.84 -22.30
C LYS A 291 -22.04 -3.44 -21.72
N ILE A 292 -20.94 -3.21 -20.99
CA ILE A 292 -20.63 -1.90 -20.41
C ILE A 292 -20.45 -0.85 -21.50
N ARG A 293 -19.83 -1.19 -22.64
CA ARG A 293 -19.67 -0.24 -23.76
C ARG A 293 -21.00 0.10 -24.43
N GLU A 294 -21.89 -0.87 -24.60
CA GLU A 294 -23.23 -0.65 -25.17
C GLU A 294 -24.11 0.20 -24.23
N GLU A 295 -23.99 -0.01 -22.92
CA GLU A 295 -24.80 0.63 -21.88
C GLU A 295 -24.08 1.78 -21.16
N ILE A 296 -22.99 2.31 -21.72
CA ILE A 296 -22.08 3.20 -20.99
C ILE A 296 -22.75 4.51 -20.52
N ASP A 297 -23.55 5.11 -21.38
CA ASP A 297 -24.27 6.35 -21.08
C ASP A 297 -25.42 6.12 -20.10
N PRO A 298 -26.29 5.10 -20.28
CA PRO A 298 -27.28 4.71 -19.26
C PRO A 298 -26.67 4.39 -17.90
N ILE A 299 -25.58 3.62 -17.85
CA ILE A 299 -24.86 3.28 -16.60
C ILE A 299 -24.35 4.57 -15.95
N ALA A 300 -23.64 5.42 -16.70
CA ALA A 300 -23.06 6.64 -16.16
C ALA A 300 -24.14 7.62 -15.66
N LYS A 301 -25.25 7.75 -16.38
CA LYS A 301 -26.38 8.60 -15.97
C LYS A 301 -27.01 8.07 -14.69
N LEU A 302 -27.30 6.77 -14.61
CA LEU A 302 -27.88 6.17 -13.42
C LEU A 302 -26.92 6.21 -12.22
N GLN A 303 -25.61 6.06 -12.43
CA GLN A 303 -24.60 6.27 -11.39
C GLN A 303 -24.68 7.67 -10.80
N GLN A 304 -24.79 8.70 -11.66
CA GLN A 304 -24.96 10.07 -11.19
C GLN A 304 -26.28 10.27 -10.44
N GLU A 305 -27.40 9.79 -10.98
CA GLU A 305 -28.71 9.89 -10.31
C GLU A 305 -28.72 9.19 -8.94
N MET A 306 -28.05 8.04 -8.82
CA MET A 306 -27.90 7.32 -7.56
C MET A 306 -26.97 8.06 -6.58
N LEU A 307 -25.90 8.69 -7.05
CA LEU A 307 -25.05 9.55 -6.21
C LEU A 307 -25.84 10.73 -5.65
N ASP A 308 -26.62 11.41 -6.50
CA ASP A 308 -27.40 12.58 -6.10
C ASP A 308 -28.47 12.19 -5.07
N LYS A 309 -29.26 11.14 -5.34
CA LYS A 309 -30.24 10.61 -4.37
C LYS A 309 -29.61 10.14 -3.08
N MET A 310 -28.44 9.49 -3.17
CA MET A 310 -27.71 9.04 -1.98
C MET A 310 -27.24 10.24 -1.16
N LYS A 311 -26.73 11.29 -1.81
CA LYS A 311 -26.31 12.52 -1.13
C LYS A 311 -27.48 13.16 -0.41
N ASP A 312 -28.63 13.31 -1.08
CA ASP A 312 -29.84 13.91 -0.49
C ASP A 312 -30.31 13.14 0.76
N GLN A 313 -30.28 11.80 0.73
CA GLN A 313 -30.73 10.97 1.85
C GLN A 313 -29.70 10.86 2.98
N LEU A 314 -28.40 10.91 2.67
CA LEU A 314 -27.34 10.70 3.65
C LEU A 314 -26.80 11.98 4.27
N ILE A 315 -26.96 13.14 3.63
CA ILE A 315 -26.31 14.38 4.11
C ILE A 315 -26.76 14.75 5.53
N SER A 316 -28.05 14.57 5.84
CA SER A 316 -28.62 14.79 7.18
C SER A 316 -28.08 13.83 8.25
N VAL A 317 -27.48 12.70 7.85
CA VAL A 317 -26.82 11.74 8.73
C VAL A 317 -25.32 12.03 8.81
N ILE A 318 -24.68 12.38 7.69
CA ILE A 318 -23.23 12.58 7.61
C ILE A 318 -22.81 13.90 8.29
N GLU A 319 -23.48 15.01 7.97
CA GLU A 319 -23.05 16.34 8.43
C GLU A 319 -23.01 16.49 9.95
N PRO A 320 -24.01 16.01 10.74
CA PRO A 320 -23.93 16.09 12.19
C PRO A 320 -22.74 15.31 12.75
N VAL A 321 -22.45 14.12 12.21
CA VAL A 321 -21.33 13.29 12.66
C VAL A 321 -19.99 13.96 12.31
N VAL A 322 -19.85 14.52 11.11
CA VAL A 322 -18.65 15.29 10.74
C VAL A 322 -18.48 16.52 11.65
N ARG A 323 -19.57 17.26 11.90
CA ARG A 323 -19.57 18.44 12.77
C ARG A 323 -19.15 18.12 14.20
N GLU A 324 -19.61 17.01 14.74
CA GLU A 324 -19.32 16.61 16.11
C GLU A 324 -17.94 15.97 16.26
N GLN A 325 -17.57 15.07 15.33
CA GLN A 325 -16.40 14.21 15.46
C GLN A 325 -15.14 14.76 14.77
N VAL A 326 -15.28 15.71 13.83
CA VAL A 326 -14.16 16.16 12.97
C VAL A 326 -13.93 17.66 13.09
N SER A 327 -14.97 18.47 12.93
CA SER A 327 -14.83 19.94 12.92
C SER A 327 -14.05 20.51 14.12
N PRO A 328 -14.18 20.02 15.37
CA PRO A 328 -13.41 20.52 16.51
C PRO A 328 -11.90 20.31 16.41
N HIS A 329 -11.45 19.39 15.55
CA HIS A 329 -10.04 18.99 15.42
C HIS A 329 -9.41 19.47 14.11
N LEU A 330 -10.19 19.96 13.14
CA LEU A 330 -9.69 20.32 11.81
C LEU A 330 -8.64 21.42 11.83
N SER A 331 -8.80 22.45 12.66
CA SER A 331 -7.81 23.54 12.76
C SER A 331 -6.46 23.04 13.29
N THR A 332 -6.48 22.05 14.20
CA THR A 332 -5.26 21.37 14.68
C THR A 332 -4.65 20.52 13.58
N ILE A 333 -5.45 19.70 12.88
CA ILE A 333 -4.98 18.83 11.79
C ILE A 333 -4.40 19.66 10.63
N LEU A 334 -5.04 20.77 10.27
CA LEU A 334 -4.63 21.69 9.21
C LEU A 334 -3.74 22.83 9.74
N GLY A 335 -3.14 22.64 10.91
CA GLY A 335 -2.21 23.59 11.49
C GLY A 335 -0.86 23.62 10.77
N ASP A 336 0.02 24.47 11.27
CA ASP A 336 1.39 24.64 10.75
C ASP A 336 2.19 23.33 10.76
N GLU A 337 1.92 22.44 11.72
CA GLU A 337 2.55 21.13 11.83
C GLU A 337 2.32 20.24 10.61
N VAL A 338 1.27 20.49 9.81
CA VAL A 338 1.02 19.78 8.54
C VAL A 338 1.31 20.67 7.34
N LYS A 339 0.84 21.92 7.37
CA LYS A 339 0.97 22.85 6.22
C LYS A 339 2.42 23.18 5.88
N LYS A 340 3.25 23.51 6.87
CA LYS A 340 4.64 23.95 6.63
C LYS A 340 5.53 22.81 6.11
N PRO A 341 5.48 21.58 6.66
CA PRO A 341 6.20 20.46 6.06
C PRO A 341 5.83 20.20 4.61
N LEU A 342 4.53 20.20 4.28
CA LEU A 342 4.06 20.04 2.89
C LEU A 342 4.61 21.14 1.99
N GLU A 343 4.50 22.41 2.39
CA GLU A 343 4.99 23.55 1.62
C GLU A 343 6.50 23.44 1.37
N LYS A 344 7.29 23.22 2.43
CA LYS A 344 8.75 23.03 2.33
C LYS A 344 9.11 21.90 1.36
N SER A 345 8.38 20.79 1.42
CA SER A 345 8.64 19.63 0.57
C SER A 345 8.34 19.88 -0.90
N PHE A 346 7.24 20.54 -1.25
CA PHE A 346 6.95 20.89 -2.64
C PHE A 346 7.89 21.97 -3.18
N VAL A 347 8.30 22.94 -2.35
CA VAL A 347 9.36 23.89 -2.71
C VAL A 347 10.68 23.15 -2.97
N ALA A 348 11.04 22.18 -2.12
CA ALA A 348 12.25 21.39 -2.30
C ALA A 348 12.21 20.55 -3.59
N VAL A 349 11.06 19.99 -3.98
CA VAL A 349 10.90 19.29 -5.28
C VAL A 349 11.29 20.20 -6.45
N VAL A 350 10.83 21.45 -6.45
CA VAL A 350 11.15 22.43 -7.49
C VAL A 350 12.65 22.77 -7.48
N GLN A 351 13.25 22.94 -6.30
CA GLN A 351 14.70 23.17 -6.16
C GLN A 351 15.53 22.00 -6.67
N ILE A 352 15.16 20.77 -6.30
CA ILE A 352 15.81 19.54 -6.77
C ILE A 352 15.73 19.45 -8.30
N TRP A 353 14.57 19.75 -8.90
CA TRP A 353 14.45 19.78 -10.36
C TRP A 353 15.46 20.75 -11.00
N ASN A 354 15.57 21.98 -10.50
CA ASN A 354 16.52 22.96 -11.02
C ASN A 354 17.97 22.48 -10.90
N GLU A 355 18.35 21.91 -9.76
CA GLU A 355 19.70 21.40 -9.53
C GLU A 355 20.04 20.18 -10.41
N GLN A 356 19.12 19.23 -10.56
CA GLN A 356 19.38 18.00 -11.30
C GLN A 356 19.31 18.22 -12.81
N SER A 357 18.33 19.00 -13.28
CA SER A 357 18.19 19.31 -14.71
C SER A 357 19.33 20.19 -15.24
N ALA A 358 19.91 21.08 -14.41
CA ALA A 358 21.07 21.89 -14.78
C ALA A 358 22.31 21.05 -15.14
N LYS A 359 22.44 19.83 -14.59
CA LYS A 359 23.55 18.91 -14.88
C LYS A 359 23.39 18.18 -16.21
N TYR A 360 22.19 18.17 -16.79
CA TYR A 360 21.94 17.48 -18.06
C TYR A 360 22.49 18.27 -19.24
N ASN A 361 23.41 17.70 -20.01
CA ASN A 361 23.96 18.28 -21.25
C ASN A 361 23.94 17.26 -22.41
N GLY A 362 22.95 16.36 -22.39
CA GLY A 362 22.81 15.25 -23.33
C GLY A 362 22.25 15.63 -24.70
N ASP A 363 22.35 14.67 -25.63
CA ASP A 363 21.91 14.78 -27.04
C ASP A 363 20.45 14.33 -27.27
N GLY A 364 19.72 13.98 -26.20
CA GLY A 364 18.35 13.48 -26.29
C GLY A 364 18.25 12.00 -26.63
N SER A 365 19.38 11.29 -26.72
CA SER A 365 19.39 9.82 -26.79
C SER A 365 18.91 9.23 -25.46
N ASP A 366 18.33 8.02 -25.50
CA ASP A 366 17.84 7.33 -24.30
C ASP A 366 18.91 7.20 -23.21
N LYS A 367 20.16 6.94 -23.60
CA LYS A 367 21.30 6.82 -22.68
C LYS A 367 21.61 8.12 -21.95
N SER A 368 21.42 9.27 -22.60
CA SER A 368 21.77 10.57 -22.04
C SER A 368 20.94 10.92 -20.79
N PHE A 369 19.75 10.34 -20.61
CA PHE A 369 18.88 10.56 -19.46
C PHE A 369 19.16 9.66 -18.26
N THR A 370 20.14 8.74 -18.36
CA THR A 370 20.38 7.70 -17.35
C THR A 370 20.51 8.26 -15.94
N ASP A 371 21.27 9.34 -15.73
CA ASP A 371 21.45 9.90 -14.39
C ASP A 371 20.28 10.77 -13.94
N LEU A 372 19.59 11.44 -14.87
CA LEU A 372 18.40 12.22 -14.56
C LEU A 372 17.22 11.31 -14.12
N ARG A 373 17.08 10.13 -14.72
CA ARG A 373 16.10 9.09 -14.34
C ARG A 373 16.29 8.51 -12.95
N LYS A 374 17.51 8.63 -12.41
CA LYS A 374 17.85 8.04 -11.11
C LYS A 374 17.33 8.89 -9.96
N TYR A 375 17.47 10.21 -10.03
CA TYR A 375 17.27 11.05 -8.83
C TYR A 375 15.88 10.92 -8.17
N PRO A 376 14.74 10.81 -8.90
CA PRO A 376 13.43 10.66 -8.26
C PRO A 376 13.29 9.33 -7.49
N GLN A 377 14.10 8.34 -7.86
CA GLN A 377 14.05 6.98 -7.35
C GLN A 377 14.99 6.77 -6.14
N TYR A 378 15.92 7.70 -5.88
CA TYR A 378 16.89 7.58 -4.79
C TYR A 378 16.56 8.51 -3.63
N PHE A 379 16.80 8.02 -2.42
CA PHE A 379 16.56 8.77 -1.19
C PHE A 379 17.49 9.99 -1.08
N SER A 380 18.77 9.86 -1.43
CA SER A 380 19.75 10.94 -1.22
C SER A 380 19.41 12.22 -2.00
N PRO A 381 19.11 12.17 -3.31
CA PRO A 381 18.72 13.38 -4.06
C PRO A 381 17.37 13.97 -3.63
N MET A 382 16.43 13.13 -3.18
CA MET A 382 15.10 13.56 -2.73
C MET A 382 15.03 13.93 -1.24
N ARG A 383 16.15 13.89 -0.52
CA ARG A 383 16.19 14.02 0.94
C ARG A 383 15.58 15.34 1.42
N SER A 384 15.93 16.47 0.81
CA SER A 384 15.39 17.79 1.20
C SER A 384 13.87 17.89 1.02
N ALA A 385 13.29 17.11 0.10
CA ALA A 385 11.83 17.00 -0.05
C ALA A 385 11.21 16.00 0.93
N HIS A 386 11.92 14.95 1.34
CA HIS A 386 11.37 13.91 2.24
C HIS A 386 11.47 14.25 3.72
N ASP A 387 12.56 14.89 4.14
CA ASP A 387 12.85 15.14 5.55
C ASP A 387 11.75 15.97 6.25
N PRO A 388 11.23 17.06 5.67
CA PRO A 388 10.12 17.79 6.28
C PRO A 388 8.88 16.89 6.50
N ILE A 389 8.54 16.03 5.54
CA ILE A 389 7.40 15.11 5.69
C ILE A 389 7.63 14.07 6.79
N ASN A 390 8.89 13.66 7.03
CA ASN A 390 9.20 12.76 8.14
C ASN A 390 8.93 13.42 9.51
N GLU A 391 9.02 14.75 9.61
CA GLU A 391 8.70 15.52 10.81
C GLU A 391 7.20 15.51 11.16
N LEU A 392 6.32 15.09 10.25
CA LEU A 392 4.89 14.89 10.55
C LEU A 392 4.67 13.74 11.53
N TYR A 393 5.58 12.78 11.60
CA TYR A 393 5.35 11.52 12.31
C TYR A 393 5.02 11.73 13.80
N PRO A 394 5.80 12.50 14.60
CA PRO A 394 5.49 12.75 15.99
C PRO A 394 4.15 13.48 16.18
N PHE A 395 3.87 14.49 15.36
CA PHE A 395 2.59 15.22 15.41
C PHE A 395 1.41 14.28 15.17
N LEU A 396 1.46 13.47 14.11
CA LEU A 396 0.40 12.50 13.79
C LEU A 396 0.14 11.53 14.96
N GLN A 397 1.18 11.10 15.69
CA GLN A 397 1.01 10.23 16.86
C GLN A 397 0.24 10.91 18.00
N THR A 398 0.30 12.24 18.13
CA THR A 398 -0.46 12.97 19.15
C THR A 398 -1.97 12.93 18.92
N LEU A 399 -2.42 12.59 17.70
CA LEU A 399 -3.82 12.53 17.33
C LEU A 399 -4.48 11.18 17.67
N TYR A 400 -3.70 10.13 17.97
CA TYR A 400 -4.22 8.79 18.28
C TYR A 400 -5.23 8.70 19.44
N PRO A 401 -5.18 9.54 20.50
CA PRO A 401 -6.21 9.54 21.53
C PRO A 401 -7.61 9.90 21.01
N VAL A 402 -7.69 10.62 19.88
CA VAL A 402 -8.95 11.04 19.24
C VAL A 402 -9.26 10.17 18.02
N PHE A 403 -8.24 9.89 17.20
CA PHE A 403 -8.36 9.12 15.96
C PHE A 403 -7.42 7.90 15.99
N ASP A 404 -7.92 6.74 16.41
CA ASP A 404 -7.13 5.52 16.60
C ASP A 404 -7.06 4.60 15.36
N GLY A 405 -7.83 4.91 14.32
CA GLY A 405 -7.99 4.04 13.15
C GLY A 405 -7.00 4.26 12.00
N PHE A 406 -6.13 5.27 12.09
CA PHE A 406 -5.16 5.61 11.05
C PHE A 406 -3.72 5.24 11.45
N TRP A 407 -2.81 5.24 10.48
CA TRP A 407 -1.39 5.01 10.71
C TRP A 407 -0.57 6.16 10.16
N ALA A 408 0.20 6.82 11.03
CA ALA A 408 1.04 7.97 10.66
C ALA A 408 1.99 7.65 9.49
N SER A 409 2.55 6.44 9.46
CA SER A 409 3.42 5.97 8.39
C SER A 409 2.73 6.01 7.02
N THR A 410 1.48 5.57 6.91
CA THR A 410 0.74 5.57 5.64
C THR A 410 0.61 6.98 5.06
N ILE A 411 0.38 7.98 5.90
CA ILE A 411 0.27 9.38 5.49
C ILE A 411 1.62 9.91 5.02
N VAL A 412 2.63 9.83 5.89
CA VAL A 412 4.02 10.29 5.63
C VAL A 412 4.54 9.69 4.33
N TYR A 413 4.28 8.41 4.13
CA TYR A 413 4.78 7.66 2.99
C TYR A 413 3.96 7.82 1.73
N GLY A 414 2.65 8.01 1.84
CA GLY A 414 1.79 8.39 0.71
C GLY A 414 2.27 9.71 0.11
N ILE A 415 2.45 10.73 0.95
CA ILE A 415 2.94 12.06 0.53
C ILE A 415 4.32 11.95 -0.12
N ARG A 416 5.27 11.22 0.48
CA ARG A 416 6.59 11.00 -0.12
C ARG A 416 6.54 10.29 -1.48
N GLY A 417 5.58 9.39 -1.65
CA GLY A 417 5.32 8.74 -2.94
C GLY A 417 4.92 9.75 -4.01
N GLU A 418 4.01 10.67 -3.68
CA GLU A 418 3.57 11.74 -4.59
C GLU A 418 4.72 12.71 -4.94
N LEU A 419 5.57 13.07 -3.97
CA LEU A 419 6.78 13.88 -4.22
C LEU A 419 7.75 13.21 -5.19
N ASN A 420 7.93 11.90 -5.08
CA ASN A 420 8.75 11.14 -6.04
C ASN A 420 8.07 11.06 -7.41
N GLN A 421 6.75 10.86 -7.44
CA GLN A 421 5.99 10.70 -8.67
C GLN A 421 5.96 11.98 -9.49
N ILE A 422 5.77 13.15 -8.88
CA ILE A 422 5.80 14.43 -9.60
C ILE A 422 7.21 14.72 -10.14
N SER A 423 8.27 14.37 -9.41
CA SER A 423 9.66 14.45 -9.91
C SER A 423 9.91 13.51 -11.09
N GLU A 424 9.40 12.26 -11.04
CA GLU A 424 9.48 11.33 -12.18
C GLU A 424 8.70 11.86 -13.39
N ASN A 425 7.51 12.43 -13.18
CA ASN A 425 6.71 13.03 -14.25
C ASN A 425 7.44 14.24 -14.87
N ALA A 426 8.14 15.05 -14.08
CA ALA A 426 8.98 16.14 -14.57
C ALA A 426 10.12 15.62 -15.45
N VAL A 427 10.84 14.60 -14.99
CA VAL A 427 11.90 13.95 -15.79
C VAL A 427 11.34 13.38 -17.09
N TYR A 428 10.24 12.65 -17.04
CA TYR A 428 9.66 12.05 -18.23
C TYR A 428 9.14 13.07 -19.23
N THR A 429 8.53 14.17 -18.76
CA THR A 429 8.07 15.25 -19.63
C THR A 429 9.26 15.94 -20.31
N PHE A 430 10.35 16.15 -19.57
CA PHE A 430 11.59 16.69 -20.12
C PHE A 430 12.21 15.76 -21.18
N GLU A 431 12.28 14.46 -20.89
CA GLU A 431 12.73 13.44 -21.86
C GLU A 431 11.97 13.56 -23.17
N LYS A 432 10.63 13.64 -23.08
CA LYS A 432 9.75 13.74 -24.24
C LYS A 432 10.04 15.01 -25.05
N GLU A 433 10.08 16.18 -24.42
CA GLU A 433 10.33 17.46 -25.10
C GLU A 433 11.70 17.49 -25.81
N ILE A 434 12.74 16.95 -25.17
CA ILE A 434 14.09 16.90 -25.74
C ILE A 434 14.18 15.88 -26.88
N THR A 435 13.62 14.68 -26.71
CA THR A 435 13.65 13.64 -27.74
C THR A 435 12.82 14.03 -28.97
N GLU A 436 11.66 14.68 -28.80
CA GLU A 436 10.87 15.22 -29.90
C GLU A 436 11.65 16.28 -30.69
N SER A 437 12.27 17.24 -29.99
CA SER A 437 13.11 18.27 -30.62
C SER A 437 14.29 17.67 -31.40
N SER A 438 14.92 16.62 -30.87
CA SER A 438 16.04 15.92 -31.50
C SER A 438 15.61 15.18 -32.78
N ASN A 439 14.45 14.50 -32.73
CA ASN A 439 13.89 13.77 -33.87
C ASN A 439 13.47 14.69 -35.02
N ASP A 440 13.01 15.90 -34.71
CA ASP A 440 12.63 16.90 -35.70
C ASP A 440 13.84 17.58 -36.37
N GLY A 441 15.08 17.18 -36.00
CA GLY A 441 16.31 17.77 -36.52
C GLY A 441 16.54 19.22 -36.07
N ALA A 442 15.77 19.68 -35.09
CA ALA A 442 15.89 21.02 -34.52
C ALA A 442 17.08 21.09 -33.55
N VAL A 443 17.64 22.28 -33.37
CA VAL A 443 18.65 22.52 -32.33
C VAL A 443 17.98 22.34 -30.97
N ILE A 444 18.43 21.34 -30.20
CA ILE A 444 17.92 21.06 -28.86
C ILE A 444 18.19 22.26 -27.95
N ASN A 445 17.15 22.99 -27.59
CA ASN A 445 17.25 24.08 -26.62
C ASN A 445 16.95 23.56 -25.22
N ILE A 446 18.00 23.05 -24.56
CA ILE A 446 17.91 22.46 -23.22
C ILE A 446 17.36 23.46 -22.20
N ASP A 447 17.78 24.73 -22.26
CA ASP A 447 17.35 25.76 -21.30
C ASP A 447 15.86 26.10 -21.44
N SER A 448 15.37 26.21 -22.66
CA SER A 448 13.94 26.41 -22.94
C SER A 448 13.11 25.24 -22.41
N ALA A 449 13.55 23.99 -22.66
CA ALA A 449 12.88 22.80 -22.13
C ALA A 449 12.88 22.78 -20.59
N ARG A 450 14.00 23.12 -19.93
CA ARG A 450 14.06 23.22 -18.47
C ARG A 450 13.05 24.22 -17.91
N GLN A 451 12.93 25.39 -18.52
CA GLN A 451 12.00 26.43 -18.08
C GLN A 451 10.52 26.05 -18.33
N SER A 452 10.25 25.36 -19.44
CA SER A 452 8.94 24.76 -19.74
C SER A 452 8.54 23.78 -18.64
N ILE A 453 9.42 22.83 -18.28
CA ILE A 453 9.15 21.83 -17.24
C ILE A 453 9.03 22.48 -15.86
N LEU A 454 9.86 23.48 -15.55
CA LEU A 454 9.75 24.22 -14.28
C LEU A 454 8.35 24.82 -14.10
N SER A 455 7.82 25.46 -15.14
CA SER A 455 6.49 26.09 -15.09
C SER A 455 5.37 25.05 -14.89
N LYS A 456 5.47 23.90 -15.56
CA LYS A 456 4.52 22.78 -15.40
C LYS A 456 4.61 22.14 -14.02
N LEU A 457 5.83 21.98 -13.51
CA LEU A 457 6.10 21.41 -12.19
C LEU A 457 5.53 22.32 -11.08
N GLU A 458 5.74 23.63 -11.15
CA GLU A 458 5.17 24.58 -10.19
C GLU A 458 3.64 24.59 -10.18
N HIS A 459 3.03 24.45 -11.36
CA HIS A 459 1.58 24.31 -11.50
C HIS A 459 1.07 23.04 -10.82
N ASP A 460 1.63 21.89 -11.19
CA ASP A 460 1.19 20.58 -10.69
C ASP A 460 1.49 20.42 -9.18
N ALA A 461 2.58 21.01 -8.69
CA ALA A 461 2.92 21.03 -7.26
C ALA A 461 1.88 21.77 -6.42
N LYS A 462 1.28 22.86 -6.93
CA LYS A 462 0.19 23.58 -6.22
C LYS A 462 -1.07 22.74 -6.10
N ILE A 463 -1.41 22.00 -7.15
CA ILE A 463 -2.56 21.08 -7.15
C ILE A 463 -2.29 19.96 -6.14
N LEU A 464 -1.14 19.29 -6.24
CA LEU A 464 -0.78 18.21 -5.33
C LEU A 464 -0.67 18.66 -3.88
N TYR A 465 -0.19 19.88 -3.61
CA TYR A 465 -0.18 20.43 -2.25
C TYR A 465 -1.59 20.43 -1.62
N ARG A 466 -2.60 20.91 -2.36
CA ARG A 466 -3.99 20.90 -1.90
C ARG A 466 -4.51 19.46 -1.76
N ASP A 467 -4.23 18.60 -2.73
CA ASP A 467 -4.61 17.19 -2.69
C ASP A 467 -4.03 16.47 -1.48
N GLN A 468 -2.80 16.80 -1.07
CA GLN A 468 -2.14 16.20 0.09
C GLN A 468 -2.74 16.67 1.42
N LEU A 469 -3.27 17.90 1.50
CA LEU A 469 -4.04 18.36 2.66
C LEU A 469 -5.33 17.56 2.81
N HIS A 470 -6.10 17.42 1.71
CA HIS A 470 -7.30 16.58 1.67
C HIS A 470 -7.00 15.12 2.01
N PHE A 471 -5.96 14.56 1.41
CA PHE A 471 -5.50 13.19 1.70
C PHE A 471 -5.15 13.01 3.17
N THR A 472 -4.45 13.97 3.77
CA THR A 472 -4.05 13.91 5.19
C THR A 472 -5.28 13.91 6.10
N VAL A 473 -6.22 14.85 5.89
CA VAL A 473 -7.47 14.91 6.68
C VAL A 473 -8.26 13.62 6.52
N ARG A 474 -8.54 13.19 5.29
CA ARG A 474 -9.31 11.97 5.02
C ARG A 474 -8.65 10.74 5.65
N SER A 475 -7.33 10.63 5.57
CA SER A 475 -6.59 9.50 6.15
C SER A 475 -6.71 9.43 7.68
N ILE A 476 -6.72 10.56 8.36
CA ILE A 476 -6.85 10.65 9.83
C ILE A 476 -8.28 10.32 10.26
N VAL A 477 -9.28 10.97 9.64
CA VAL A 477 -10.65 11.01 10.21
C VAL A 477 -11.58 9.93 9.67
N LYS A 478 -11.39 9.51 8.41
CA LYS A 478 -12.32 8.57 7.73
C LYS A 478 -12.48 7.25 8.47
N PRO A 479 -11.43 6.60 9.03
CA PRO A 479 -11.61 5.36 9.79
C PRO A 479 -12.59 5.47 10.96
N THR A 480 -12.49 6.55 11.76
CA THR A 480 -13.38 6.81 12.89
C THR A 480 -14.80 7.09 12.42
N LEU A 481 -14.96 7.95 11.39
CA LEU A 481 -16.26 8.25 10.81
C LEU A 481 -16.96 7.01 10.27
N MET A 482 -16.24 6.17 9.52
CA MET A 482 -16.81 4.97 8.92
C MET A 482 -17.32 3.98 9.97
N LYS A 483 -16.67 3.91 11.14
CA LYS A 483 -17.13 3.08 12.27
C LYS A 483 -18.51 3.54 12.80
N ILE A 484 -18.78 4.84 12.78
CA ILE A 484 -20.03 5.44 13.23
C ILE A 484 -21.08 5.41 12.12
N LEU A 485 -20.70 5.82 10.91
CA LEU A 485 -21.63 6.02 9.80
C LEU A 485 -22.11 4.71 9.18
N ASN A 486 -21.27 3.67 9.07
CA ASN A 486 -21.68 2.41 8.43
C ASN A 486 -22.97 1.80 9.00
N PRO A 487 -23.15 1.63 10.33
CA PRO A 487 -24.41 1.11 10.84
C PRO A 487 -25.60 2.06 10.59
N LEU A 488 -25.37 3.37 10.57
CA LEU A 488 -26.42 4.38 10.37
C LEU A 488 -26.88 4.46 8.91
N THR A 489 -25.94 4.31 7.96
CA THR A 489 -26.22 4.45 6.53
C THR A 489 -26.66 3.14 5.89
N LYS A 490 -26.33 1.98 6.48
CA LYS A 490 -26.63 0.66 5.90
C LYS A 490 -28.09 0.45 5.47
N PRO A 491 -29.13 0.84 6.25
CA PRO A 491 -30.52 0.69 5.82
C PRO A 491 -30.83 1.53 4.57
N ILE A 492 -30.31 2.76 4.51
CA ILE A 492 -30.50 3.69 3.39
C ILE A 492 -29.81 3.16 2.13
N LEU A 493 -28.55 2.71 2.27
CA LEU A 493 -27.80 2.10 1.16
C LEU A 493 -28.48 0.84 0.63
N SER A 494 -29.05 0.02 1.51
CA SER A 494 -29.79 -1.19 1.13
C SER A 494 -31.08 -0.85 0.38
N ASN A 495 -31.81 0.18 0.81
CA ASN A 495 -33.00 0.67 0.13
C ASN A 495 -32.67 1.21 -1.26
N LEU A 496 -31.66 2.08 -1.37
CA LEU A 496 -31.23 2.62 -2.65
C LEU A 496 -30.72 1.52 -3.61
N GLN A 497 -30.01 0.52 -3.09
CA GLN A 497 -29.57 -0.65 -3.87
C GLN A 497 -30.74 -1.41 -4.50
N SER A 498 -31.90 -1.44 -3.82
CA SER A 498 -33.11 -2.12 -4.31
C SER A 498 -33.82 -1.36 -5.44
N MET A 499 -33.52 -0.08 -5.62
CA MET A 499 -34.06 0.76 -6.70
C MET A 499 -33.32 0.58 -8.03
N ILE A 500 -32.13 -0.05 -8.01
CA ILE A 500 -31.32 -0.26 -9.20
C ILE A 500 -31.93 -1.42 -10.01
N PRO A 501 -32.19 -1.24 -11.33
CA PRO A 501 -32.69 -2.31 -12.18
C PRO A 501 -31.81 -3.57 -12.09
N ALA A 502 -32.43 -4.74 -12.03
CA ALA A 502 -31.72 -6.01 -11.84
C ALA A 502 -30.61 -6.24 -12.88
N ALA A 503 -30.83 -5.83 -14.13
CA ALA A 503 -29.87 -5.95 -15.22
C ALA A 503 -28.61 -5.07 -15.04
N LEU A 504 -28.68 -4.02 -14.23
CA LEU A 504 -27.60 -3.06 -14.02
C LEU A 504 -26.95 -3.19 -12.64
N LYS A 505 -27.53 -3.97 -11.73
CA LYS A 505 -27.14 -4.04 -10.32
C LYS A 505 -25.65 -4.32 -10.09
N ASP A 506 -25.05 -5.14 -10.94
CA ASP A 506 -23.65 -5.57 -10.82
C ASP A 506 -22.63 -4.47 -11.16
N PHE A 507 -23.06 -3.38 -11.79
CA PHE A 507 -22.21 -2.23 -12.15
C PHE A 507 -22.11 -1.16 -11.05
N PHE A 508 -22.76 -1.38 -9.91
CA PHE A 508 -22.88 -0.40 -8.83
C PHE A 508 -22.34 -0.97 -7.52
N ASP A 509 -21.65 -0.12 -6.76
CA ASP A 509 -21.31 -0.40 -5.38
C ASP A 509 -21.73 0.77 -4.49
N MET A 510 -22.86 0.60 -3.81
CA MET A 510 -23.40 1.63 -2.92
C MET A 510 -22.42 2.01 -1.79
N ASN A 511 -21.55 1.09 -1.36
CA ASN A 511 -20.54 1.40 -0.37
C ASN A 511 -19.46 2.33 -0.94
N GLU A 512 -19.00 2.08 -2.17
CA GLU A 512 -18.02 2.98 -2.79
C GLU A 512 -18.62 4.33 -3.19
N MET A 513 -19.87 4.35 -3.62
CA MET A 513 -20.60 5.61 -3.87
C MET A 513 -20.76 6.41 -2.56
N PHE A 514 -21.06 5.73 -1.45
CA PHE A 514 -21.08 6.35 -0.13
C PHE A 514 -19.69 6.90 0.27
N HIS A 515 -18.62 6.14 0.03
CA HIS A 515 -17.26 6.62 0.28
C HIS A 515 -16.92 7.89 -0.53
N GLN A 516 -17.37 7.98 -1.78
CA GLN A 516 -17.17 9.17 -2.62
C GLN A 516 -17.91 10.39 -2.06
N ILE A 517 -19.15 10.22 -1.59
CA ILE A 517 -19.91 11.30 -0.96
C ILE A 517 -19.22 11.76 0.32
N LEU A 518 -18.78 10.82 1.16
CA LEU A 518 -18.07 11.15 2.39
C LEU A 518 -16.76 11.90 2.10
N ASP A 519 -16.00 11.47 1.10
CA ASP A 519 -14.78 12.17 0.68
C ASP A 519 -15.09 13.61 0.23
N GLY A 520 -16.12 13.81 -0.60
CA GLY A 520 -16.53 15.16 -1.01
C GLY A 520 -16.99 16.06 0.15
N VAL A 521 -17.68 15.50 1.16
CA VAL A 521 -18.05 16.26 2.36
C VAL A 521 -16.80 16.66 3.17
N LEU A 522 -15.84 15.75 3.32
CA LEU A 522 -14.59 16.03 4.03
C LEU A 522 -13.72 17.05 3.30
N ASP A 523 -13.63 16.96 1.97
CA ASP A 523 -12.85 17.89 1.15
C ASP A 523 -13.47 19.30 1.22
N ASN A 524 -14.80 19.42 1.12
CA ASN A 524 -15.49 20.71 1.31
C ASN A 524 -15.30 21.30 2.71
N THR A 525 -15.36 20.46 3.74
CA THR A 525 -15.16 20.89 5.14
C THR A 525 -13.70 21.35 5.35
N THR A 526 -12.75 20.65 4.72
CA THR A 526 -11.33 21.02 4.73
C THR A 526 -11.12 22.37 4.06
N ASP A 527 -11.69 22.57 2.87
CA ASP A 527 -11.57 23.81 2.11
C ASP A 527 -12.14 25.01 2.86
N THR A 528 -13.28 24.83 3.54
CA THR A 528 -13.86 25.87 4.39
C THR A 528 -12.87 26.33 5.48
N VAL A 529 -12.05 25.43 6.03
CA VAL A 529 -11.03 25.77 7.04
C VAL A 529 -9.74 26.34 6.42
N LEU A 530 -9.46 26.05 5.15
CA LEU A 530 -8.31 26.61 4.43
C LEU A 530 -8.56 28.04 3.93
N GLU A 531 -9.82 28.40 3.67
CA GLU A 531 -10.24 29.72 3.20
C GLU A 531 -10.44 30.74 4.35
N ASN A 532 -10.57 30.26 5.58
CA ASN A 532 -10.60 31.06 6.82
C ASN A 532 -9.21 31.18 7.44
#